data_AF-A0A941I5L7-F1
#
_entry.id   AF-A0A941I5L7-F1
#
_cell.length_a   1.000
_cell.length_b   1.000
_cell.length_c   1.000
_cell.angle_alpha   90.00
_cell.angle_beta   90.00
_cell.angle_gamma   90.00
#
_symmetry.space_group_name_H-M   'P 1'
#
loop_
_entity.id
_entity.type
_entity.pdbx_description
1 polymer ?
#
loop_
_entity_poly.entity_id
_entity_poly.type
_entity_poly.pdbx_seq_one_letter_code
_entity_poly.pdbx_strand_id
1 'polypeptide(L)'
;MKTDHLPQSRQARLALVGITKHGVQQLTAIAPHLPDAQILVSDKFAAKVQEFSERSTVYSGALRDQMADLFASYDQIIFFVSLGAVVRLIAPLLRSKDEDPGVIVVDDAGQFVIPVLSGHVGGANAWAEHLAHLMGAQAVLTTASDVGKTIPVDILGRELGWEVIAPKIHITRVSADVVNGELIAVVQEAGSPHWWTRTTPLPDNIHLFSQLNAVDLDKYRSVLWITRQDIPGHIWETLRDRLVVYRPPEGQV
;
A
#
# COMPACT_ATOMS: atom_id res chain seq x y z
N MET A 1 -1.26 28.48 -17.80
CA MET A 1 -0.42 27.27 -17.70
C MET A 1 0.26 27.31 -16.35
N LYS A 2 -0.42 26.83 -15.30
CA LYS A 2 0.16 26.70 -13.95
C LYS A 2 0.65 25.26 -13.84
N THR A 3 1.96 25.10 -13.72
CA THR A 3 2.60 23.85 -13.37
C THR A 3 2.36 23.61 -11.88
N ASP A 4 1.42 22.73 -11.57
CA ASP A 4 1.26 22.17 -10.22
C ASP A 4 2.45 21.25 -9.96
N HIS A 5 3.44 21.75 -9.22
CA HIS A 5 4.49 20.92 -8.64
C HIS A 5 3.98 20.36 -7.32
N LEU A 6 3.33 19.20 -7.39
CA LEU A 6 3.23 18.28 -6.25
C LEU A 6 4.66 17.91 -5.81
N PRO A 7 4.95 17.80 -4.50
CA PRO A 7 6.21 17.23 -4.03
C PRO A 7 6.33 15.82 -4.60
N GLN A 8 7.39 15.57 -5.37
CA GLN A 8 7.66 14.28 -6.00
C GLN A 8 7.81 13.22 -4.91
N SER A 9 6.75 12.46 -4.65
CA SER A 9 6.89 11.15 -4.02
C SER A 9 7.89 10.38 -4.87
N ARG A 10 9.00 9.92 -4.27
CA ARG A 10 9.98 9.08 -4.95
C ARG A 10 9.23 7.97 -5.70
N GLN A 11 9.41 7.92 -7.02
CA GLN A 11 8.80 6.89 -7.84
C GLN A 11 9.27 5.52 -7.35
N ALA A 12 8.32 4.62 -7.09
CA ALA A 12 8.62 3.31 -6.51
C ALA A 12 9.52 2.50 -7.45
N ARG A 13 10.60 1.92 -6.90
CA ARG A 13 11.48 1.00 -7.63
C ARG A 13 10.73 -0.31 -7.86
N LEU A 14 10.50 -0.65 -9.12
CA LEU A 14 9.67 -1.79 -9.51
C LEU A 14 10.51 -2.89 -10.17
N ALA A 15 10.27 -4.15 -9.78
CA ALA A 15 10.79 -5.33 -10.45
C ALA A 15 9.66 -6.21 -11.01
N LEU A 16 9.81 -6.65 -12.26
CA LEU A 16 8.99 -7.67 -12.91
C LEU A 16 9.80 -8.97 -12.98
N VAL A 17 9.28 -10.06 -12.42
CA VAL A 17 9.98 -11.34 -12.35
C VAL A 17 9.21 -12.40 -13.14
N GLY A 18 9.81 -12.86 -14.25
CA GLY A 18 9.25 -13.89 -15.12
C GLY A 18 9.93 -15.25 -14.91
N ILE A 19 9.15 -16.26 -14.50
CA ILE A 19 9.68 -17.61 -14.18
C ILE A 19 9.27 -18.66 -15.22
N THR A 20 8.03 -18.62 -15.69
CA THR A 20 7.50 -19.56 -16.69
C THR A 20 7.52 -18.92 -18.08
N LYS A 21 7.39 -19.73 -19.13
CA LYS A 21 7.27 -19.20 -20.50
C LYS A 21 6.08 -18.25 -20.65
N HIS A 22 4.93 -18.60 -20.06
CA HIS A 22 3.72 -17.76 -20.06
C HIS A 22 3.92 -16.51 -19.22
N GLY A 23 4.50 -16.64 -18.02
CA GLY A 23 4.78 -15.50 -17.16
C GLY A 23 5.73 -14.49 -17.81
N VAL A 24 6.77 -14.94 -18.52
CA VAL A 24 7.63 -14.05 -19.32
C VAL A 24 6.84 -13.39 -20.45
N GLN A 25 5.92 -14.08 -21.12
CA GLN A 25 5.08 -13.47 -22.16
C GLN A 25 4.20 -12.35 -21.60
N GLN A 26 3.54 -12.58 -20.46
CA GLN A 26 2.72 -11.58 -19.76
C GLN A 26 3.57 -10.38 -19.32
N LEU A 27 4.72 -10.66 -18.70
CA LEU A 27 5.70 -9.66 -18.30
C LEU A 27 6.12 -8.78 -19.49
N THR A 28 6.49 -9.39 -20.63
CA THR A 28 6.90 -8.63 -21.81
C THR A 28 5.77 -7.82 -22.43
N ALA A 29 4.52 -8.27 -22.29
CA ALA A 29 3.35 -7.54 -22.77
C ALA A 29 3.06 -6.29 -21.93
N ILE A 30 3.28 -6.34 -20.61
CA ILE A 30 3.04 -5.21 -19.71
C ILE A 30 4.23 -4.26 -19.59
N ALA A 31 5.46 -4.75 -19.85
CA ALA A 31 6.69 -3.99 -19.69
C ALA A 31 6.71 -2.62 -20.43
N PRO A 32 6.14 -2.44 -21.63
CA PRO A 32 6.06 -1.13 -22.29
C PRO A 32 5.23 -0.08 -21.53
N HIS A 33 4.25 -0.51 -20.73
CA HIS A 33 3.41 0.35 -19.91
C HIS A 33 4.07 0.73 -18.57
N LEU A 34 5.22 0.10 -18.26
CA LEU A 34 5.97 0.27 -17.02
C LEU A 34 7.45 0.55 -17.36
N PRO A 35 7.78 1.73 -17.93
CA PRO A 35 9.10 2.00 -18.51
C PRO A 35 10.24 1.95 -17.48
N ASP A 36 9.96 2.29 -16.22
CA ASP A 36 10.96 2.33 -15.15
C ASP A 36 11.12 0.97 -14.41
N ALA A 37 10.33 -0.05 -14.80
CA ALA A 37 10.39 -1.35 -14.16
C ALA A 37 11.62 -2.14 -14.63
N GLN A 38 12.38 -2.66 -13.68
CA GLN A 38 13.45 -3.62 -13.95
C GLN A 38 12.85 -4.99 -14.23
N ILE A 39 13.42 -5.72 -15.18
CA ILE A 39 12.97 -7.05 -15.57
C ILE A 39 14.00 -8.06 -15.08
N LEU A 40 13.54 -9.14 -14.45
CA LEU A 40 14.38 -10.26 -14.05
C LEU A 40 13.83 -11.56 -14.65
N VAL A 41 14.65 -12.25 -15.44
CA VAL A 41 14.32 -13.56 -16.04
C VAL A 41 15.51 -14.52 -15.98
N SER A 42 15.25 -15.81 -16.00
CA SER A 42 16.31 -16.83 -16.19
C SER A 42 16.92 -16.72 -17.60
N ASP A 43 18.20 -17.06 -17.71
CA ASP A 43 18.95 -17.24 -18.96
C ASP A 43 18.20 -17.98 -20.07
N LYS A 44 17.37 -18.97 -19.72
CA LYS A 44 16.48 -19.70 -20.64
C LYS A 44 15.52 -18.80 -21.43
N PHE A 45 15.23 -17.60 -20.91
CA PHE A 45 14.30 -16.65 -21.51
C PHE A 45 14.98 -15.34 -21.94
N ALA A 46 16.31 -15.25 -21.91
CA ALA A 46 17.06 -14.03 -22.24
C ALA A 46 16.65 -13.43 -23.61
N ALA A 47 16.46 -14.30 -24.62
CA ALA A 47 16.03 -13.87 -25.95
C ALA A 47 14.65 -13.19 -25.98
N LYS A 48 13.77 -13.47 -25.01
CA LYS A 48 12.42 -12.88 -24.94
C LYS A 48 12.41 -11.45 -24.40
N VAL A 49 13.49 -11.03 -23.73
CA VAL A 49 13.58 -9.70 -23.10
C VAL A 49 14.63 -8.81 -23.78
N GLN A 50 15.09 -9.20 -24.97
CA GLN A 50 16.14 -8.47 -25.70
C GLN A 50 15.75 -7.02 -26.02
N GLU A 51 14.48 -6.77 -26.31
CA GLU A 51 13.94 -5.40 -26.51
C GLU A 51 14.06 -4.52 -25.25
N PHE A 52 14.17 -5.14 -24.08
CA PHE A 52 14.27 -4.47 -22.79
C PHE A 52 15.66 -4.61 -22.15
N SER A 53 16.71 -4.88 -22.95
CA SER A 53 18.03 -5.23 -22.45
C SER A 53 18.64 -4.19 -21.50
N GLU A 54 18.33 -2.91 -21.69
CA GLU A 54 18.85 -1.80 -20.86
C GLU A 54 18.31 -1.83 -19.42
N ARG A 55 17.23 -2.56 -19.17
CA ARG A 55 16.56 -2.69 -17.87
C ARG A 55 16.23 -4.14 -17.54
N SER A 56 16.93 -5.09 -18.16
CA SER A 56 16.74 -6.52 -17.92
C SER A 56 17.99 -7.11 -17.29
N THR A 57 17.79 -7.76 -16.14
CA THR A 57 18.78 -8.63 -15.53
C THR A 57 18.45 -10.07 -15.91
N VAL A 58 19.45 -10.77 -16.46
CA VAL A 58 19.35 -12.19 -16.79
C VAL A 58 20.19 -12.96 -15.78
N TYR A 59 19.56 -13.88 -15.04
CA TYR A 59 20.25 -14.69 -14.04
C TYR A 59 20.39 -16.15 -14.48
N SER A 60 21.41 -16.81 -13.96
CA SER A 60 21.61 -18.26 -14.08
C SER A 60 21.41 -18.93 -12.72
N GLY A 61 20.95 -20.19 -12.71
CA GLY A 61 20.73 -20.94 -11.48
C GLY A 61 19.33 -20.74 -10.87
N ALA A 62 19.22 -20.83 -9.54
CA ALA A 62 17.94 -20.81 -8.84
C ALA A 62 17.49 -19.38 -8.54
N LEU A 63 16.20 -19.08 -8.73
CA LEU A 63 15.65 -17.77 -8.39
C LEU A 63 15.82 -17.43 -6.90
N ARG A 64 15.81 -18.43 -6.02
CA ARG A 64 16.01 -18.26 -4.57
C ARG A 64 17.27 -17.45 -4.26
N ASP A 65 18.33 -17.63 -5.06
CA ASP A 65 19.61 -16.97 -4.85
C ASP A 65 19.56 -15.46 -5.18
N GLN A 66 18.55 -15.04 -5.94
CA GLN A 66 18.32 -13.62 -6.30
C GLN A 66 17.38 -12.91 -5.32
N MET A 67 16.70 -13.65 -4.45
CA MET A 67 15.57 -13.11 -3.68
C MET A 67 15.99 -12.09 -2.63
N ALA A 68 17.16 -12.26 -2.00
CA ALA A 68 17.65 -11.32 -0.99
C ALA A 68 17.92 -9.93 -1.59
N ASP A 69 18.57 -9.89 -2.75
CA ASP A 69 18.86 -8.64 -3.47
C ASP A 69 17.57 -8.01 -3.99
N LEU A 70 16.66 -8.80 -4.56
CA LEU A 70 15.33 -8.30 -4.95
C LEU A 70 14.61 -7.63 -3.78
N PHE A 71 14.60 -8.25 -2.60
CA PHE A 71 13.93 -7.71 -1.41
C PHE A 71 14.54 -6.41 -0.91
N ALA A 72 15.85 -6.22 -1.07
CA ALA A 72 16.54 -5.01 -0.63
C ALA A 72 16.48 -3.87 -1.66
N SER A 73 16.43 -4.21 -2.96
CA SER A 73 16.61 -3.26 -4.05
C SER A 73 15.32 -2.64 -4.58
N TYR A 74 14.15 -3.20 -4.28
CA TYR A 74 12.89 -2.78 -4.87
C TYR A 74 11.85 -2.44 -3.82
N ASP A 75 10.96 -1.51 -4.17
CA ASP A 75 9.83 -1.14 -3.34
C ASP A 75 8.62 -2.02 -3.70
N GLN A 76 8.53 -2.48 -4.96
CA GLN A 76 7.52 -3.41 -5.47
C GLN A 76 8.17 -4.54 -6.28
N ILE A 77 7.69 -5.77 -6.08
CA ILE A 77 8.13 -6.95 -6.85
C ILE A 77 6.89 -7.69 -7.35
N ILE A 78 6.76 -7.76 -8.68
CA ILE A 78 5.64 -8.42 -9.37
C ILE A 78 6.15 -9.74 -9.95
N PHE A 79 5.59 -10.85 -9.47
CA PHE A 79 5.91 -12.19 -9.96
C PHE A 79 4.82 -12.70 -10.91
N PHE A 80 5.23 -13.17 -12.08
CA PHE A 80 4.34 -13.82 -13.05
C PHE A 80 4.50 -15.35 -12.94
N VAL A 81 3.87 -15.93 -11.92
CA VAL A 81 3.97 -17.35 -11.54
C VAL A 81 2.91 -17.71 -10.50
N SER A 82 2.73 -18.99 -10.17
CA SER A 82 1.84 -19.43 -9.09
C SER A 82 2.16 -18.80 -7.72
N LEU A 83 1.13 -18.30 -7.03
CA LEU A 83 1.21 -17.71 -5.69
C LEU A 83 1.96 -18.58 -4.67
N GLY A 84 1.68 -19.89 -4.64
CA GLY A 84 2.30 -20.80 -3.68
C GLY A 84 3.83 -20.93 -3.84
N ALA A 85 4.36 -20.72 -5.05
CA ALA A 85 5.80 -20.69 -5.28
C ALA A 85 6.42 -19.43 -4.68
N VAL A 86 5.78 -18.28 -4.89
CA VAL A 86 6.25 -16.97 -4.39
C VAL A 86 6.25 -16.97 -2.86
N VAL A 87 5.17 -17.43 -2.22
CA VAL A 87 5.10 -17.54 -0.75
C VAL A 87 6.29 -18.32 -0.17
N ARG A 88 6.66 -19.45 -0.79
CA ARG A 88 7.81 -20.26 -0.34
C ARG A 88 9.16 -19.61 -0.58
N LEU A 89 9.28 -18.76 -1.60
CA LEU A 89 10.50 -18.01 -1.90
C LEU A 89 10.70 -16.86 -0.90
N ILE A 90 9.62 -16.15 -0.57
CA ILE A 90 9.68 -14.96 0.28
C ILE A 90 9.67 -15.28 1.78
N ALA A 91 9.08 -16.41 2.19
CA ALA A 91 8.92 -16.76 3.62
C ALA A 91 10.21 -16.62 4.47
N PRO A 92 11.41 -17.02 4.00
CA PRO A 92 12.64 -16.86 4.78
C PRO A 92 13.15 -15.41 4.90
N LEU A 93 12.58 -14.48 4.14
CA LEU A 93 13.03 -13.09 4.03
C LEU A 93 12.12 -12.09 4.77
N LEU A 94 10.93 -12.52 5.19
CA LEU A 94 9.92 -11.67 5.79
C LEU A 94 10.41 -11.08 7.12
N ARG A 95 10.23 -9.77 7.31
CA ARG A 95 10.57 -9.06 8.55
C ARG A 95 9.35 -8.37 9.13
N SER A 96 8.82 -7.39 8.40
CA SER A 96 7.66 -6.60 8.83
C SER A 96 7.01 -5.88 7.65
N LYS A 97 5.71 -5.60 7.76
CA LYS A 97 4.95 -4.86 6.73
C LYS A 97 5.45 -3.43 6.45
N ASP A 98 6.29 -2.90 7.34
CA ASP A 98 6.85 -1.55 7.24
C ASP A 98 8.23 -1.54 6.54
N GLU A 99 8.90 -2.70 6.47
CA GLU A 99 10.23 -2.88 5.89
C GLU A 99 10.20 -3.68 4.60
N ASP A 100 9.33 -4.69 4.53
CA ASP A 100 9.25 -5.61 3.41
C ASP A 100 8.65 -4.92 2.17
N PRO A 101 9.14 -5.21 0.95
CA PRO A 101 8.59 -4.63 -0.27
C PRO A 101 7.14 -5.07 -0.49
N GLY A 102 6.42 -4.30 -1.30
CA GLY A 102 5.16 -4.77 -1.87
C GLY A 102 5.41 -5.97 -2.77
N VAL A 103 4.79 -7.12 -2.47
CA VAL A 103 4.90 -8.32 -3.32
C VAL A 103 3.55 -8.58 -3.94
N ILE A 104 3.53 -8.71 -5.27
CA ILE A 104 2.33 -8.93 -6.07
C ILE A 104 2.55 -10.15 -6.95
N VAL A 105 1.51 -10.94 -7.13
CA VAL A 105 1.51 -12.12 -7.99
C VAL A 105 0.47 -11.96 -9.08
N VAL A 106 0.89 -12.21 -10.31
CA VAL A 106 0.00 -12.45 -11.45
C VAL A 106 0.01 -13.96 -11.73
N ASP A 107 -1.16 -14.56 -11.78
CA ASP A 107 -1.29 -16.01 -12.04
C ASP A 107 -0.88 -16.37 -13.49
N ASP A 108 -0.59 -17.64 -13.75
CA ASP A 108 -0.04 -18.08 -15.06
C ASP A 108 -1.02 -17.85 -16.23
N ALA A 109 -2.33 -17.68 -15.97
CA ALA A 109 -3.32 -17.33 -16.99
C ALA A 109 -3.54 -15.81 -17.11
N GLY A 110 -2.99 -15.00 -16.21
CA GLY A 110 -3.08 -13.53 -16.23
C GLY A 110 -4.48 -13.01 -15.92
N GLN A 111 -5.27 -13.80 -15.19
CA GLN A 111 -6.65 -13.49 -14.84
C GLN A 111 -6.75 -12.72 -13.52
N PHE A 112 -5.79 -12.93 -12.62
CA PHE A 112 -5.79 -12.41 -11.27
C PHE A 112 -4.48 -11.71 -10.94
N VAL A 113 -4.59 -10.53 -10.33
CA VAL A 113 -3.48 -9.80 -9.73
C VAL A 113 -3.69 -9.76 -8.23
N ILE A 114 -2.77 -10.38 -7.49
CA ILE A 114 -2.95 -10.73 -6.09
C ILE A 114 -1.83 -10.08 -5.28
N PRO A 115 -2.11 -9.03 -4.49
CA PRO A 115 -1.15 -8.52 -3.53
C PRO A 115 -0.95 -9.56 -2.41
N VAL A 116 0.32 -9.84 -2.09
CA VAL A 116 0.73 -10.90 -1.16
C VAL A 116 1.36 -10.33 0.10
N LEU A 117 2.15 -9.25 -0.03
CA LEU A 117 2.91 -8.65 1.06
C LEU A 117 2.82 -7.13 0.99
N SER A 118 2.83 -6.48 2.16
CA SER A 118 2.85 -5.02 2.32
C SER A 118 1.75 -4.28 1.53
N GLY A 119 0.50 -4.74 1.70
CA GLY A 119 -0.70 -4.25 1.00
C GLY A 119 -0.94 -2.73 1.07
N HIS A 120 -1.20 -2.18 2.26
CA HIS A 120 -1.50 -0.75 2.43
C HIS A 120 -0.26 0.12 2.45
N VAL A 121 0.56 0.01 3.50
CA VAL A 121 1.73 0.86 3.74
C VAL A 121 2.73 0.71 2.60
N GLY A 122 3.08 -0.53 2.26
CA GLY A 122 3.94 -0.82 1.12
C GLY A 122 3.26 -0.66 -0.24
N GLY A 123 1.96 -0.37 -0.32
CA GLY A 123 1.30 -0.01 -1.58
C GLY A 123 1.00 -1.15 -2.55
N ALA A 124 1.18 -2.41 -2.16
CA ALA A 124 0.93 -3.55 -3.05
C ALA A 124 -0.53 -3.63 -3.51
N ASN A 125 -1.50 -3.19 -2.70
CA ASN A 125 -2.92 -3.20 -3.08
C ASN A 125 -3.20 -2.22 -4.23
N ALA A 126 -2.71 -0.98 -4.12
CA ALA A 126 -2.86 0.04 -5.16
C ALA A 126 -2.15 -0.38 -6.46
N TRP A 127 -0.96 -0.98 -6.35
CA TRP A 127 -0.26 -1.52 -7.51
C TRP A 127 -1.00 -2.72 -8.13
N ALA A 128 -1.59 -3.60 -7.33
CA ALA A 128 -2.39 -4.71 -7.84
C ALA A 128 -3.60 -4.24 -8.64
N GLU A 129 -4.31 -3.20 -8.17
CA GLU A 129 -5.41 -2.58 -8.92
C GLU A 129 -4.92 -1.92 -10.21
N HIS A 130 -3.82 -1.17 -10.16
CA HIS A 130 -3.23 -0.53 -11.33
C HIS A 130 -2.83 -1.56 -12.40
N LEU A 131 -2.15 -2.63 -12.00
CA LEU A 131 -1.76 -3.73 -12.89
C LEU A 131 -2.97 -4.47 -13.45
N ALA A 132 -3.97 -4.75 -12.61
CA ALA A 132 -5.19 -5.41 -13.05
C ALA A 132 -5.90 -4.60 -14.13
N HIS A 133 -5.96 -3.27 -13.97
CA HIS A 133 -6.49 -2.37 -14.99
C HIS A 133 -5.69 -2.43 -16.30
N LEU A 134 -4.36 -2.33 -16.23
CA LEU A 134 -3.49 -2.40 -17.41
C LEU A 134 -3.58 -3.75 -18.15
N MET A 135 -3.78 -4.84 -17.42
CA MET A 135 -3.84 -6.21 -17.96
C MET A 135 -5.25 -6.65 -18.38
N GLY A 136 -6.30 -5.90 -18.01
CA GLY A 136 -7.68 -6.37 -18.12
C GLY A 136 -7.97 -7.59 -17.22
N ALA A 137 -7.25 -7.69 -16.09
CA ALA A 137 -7.35 -8.76 -15.10
C ALA A 137 -8.17 -8.30 -13.89
N GLN A 138 -8.42 -9.23 -12.95
CA GLN A 138 -9.12 -8.96 -11.70
C GLN A 138 -8.12 -8.79 -10.55
N ALA A 139 -8.14 -7.65 -9.86
CA ALA A 139 -7.42 -7.49 -8.60
C ALA A 139 -8.14 -8.29 -7.48
N VAL A 140 -7.40 -9.12 -6.73
CA VAL A 140 -7.94 -9.93 -5.64
C VAL A 140 -7.50 -9.34 -4.30
N LEU A 141 -8.19 -8.29 -3.86
CA LEU A 141 -7.93 -7.64 -2.57
C LEU A 141 -8.64 -8.38 -1.43
N THR A 142 -7.91 -8.74 -0.38
CA THR A 142 -8.45 -9.52 0.75
C THR A 142 -8.36 -8.81 2.09
N THR A 143 -7.71 -7.64 2.13
CA THR A 143 -7.53 -6.82 3.33
C THR A 143 -8.87 -6.26 3.82
N ALA A 144 -9.09 -6.34 5.13
CA ALA A 144 -10.39 -6.04 5.74
C ALA A 144 -10.87 -4.60 5.52
N SER A 145 -9.96 -3.63 5.41
CA SER A 145 -10.28 -2.24 5.06
C SER A 145 -10.70 -2.06 3.59
N ASP A 146 -10.21 -2.91 2.69
CA ASP A 146 -10.59 -2.88 1.27
C ASP A 146 -11.93 -3.59 1.05
N VAL A 147 -12.12 -4.75 1.67
CA VAL A 147 -13.40 -5.49 1.64
C VAL A 147 -14.48 -4.71 2.40
N GLY A 148 -14.15 -4.19 3.58
CA GLY A 148 -15.06 -3.44 4.44
C GLY A 148 -15.28 -1.99 4.01
N LYS A 149 -14.62 -1.52 2.95
CA LYS A 149 -14.73 -0.15 2.40
C LYS A 149 -14.64 0.92 3.51
N THR A 150 -13.74 0.73 4.46
CA THR A 150 -13.57 1.58 5.66
C THR A 150 -12.19 2.22 5.70
N ILE A 151 -11.94 3.14 6.63
CA ILE A 151 -10.72 3.95 6.66
C ILE A 151 -9.47 3.07 6.89
N PRO A 152 -8.47 3.11 5.99
CA PRO A 152 -7.18 2.50 6.25
C PRO A 152 -6.35 3.41 7.17
N VAL A 153 -6.44 3.16 8.48
CA VAL A 153 -5.86 4.00 9.55
C VAL A 153 -4.36 4.25 9.37
N ASP A 154 -3.60 3.28 8.88
CA ASP A 154 -2.14 3.38 8.73
C ASP A 154 -1.68 4.24 7.55
N ILE A 155 -2.56 4.54 6.59
CA ILE A 155 -2.23 5.35 5.40
C ILE A 155 -3.21 6.50 5.13
N LEU A 156 -4.11 6.81 6.07
CA LEU A 156 -5.05 7.92 5.92
C LEU A 156 -4.30 9.24 5.66
N GLY A 157 -4.66 9.92 4.58
CA GLY A 157 -4.05 11.18 4.19
C GLY A 157 -2.67 11.07 3.53
N ARG A 158 -2.16 9.85 3.26
CA ARG A 158 -0.85 9.66 2.63
C ARG A 158 -0.71 10.40 1.29
N GLU A 159 -1.72 10.35 0.43
CA GLU A 159 -1.71 11.07 -0.86
C GLU A 159 -1.80 12.59 -0.70
N LEU A 160 -2.27 13.05 0.46
CA LEU A 160 -2.29 14.45 0.85
C LEU A 160 -1.04 14.85 1.63
N GLY A 161 -0.04 13.96 1.75
CA GLY A 161 1.20 14.22 2.48
C GLY A 161 1.03 14.32 4.00
N TRP A 162 -0.03 13.74 4.58
CA TRP A 162 -0.22 13.74 6.02
C TRP A 162 0.75 12.76 6.71
N GLU A 163 1.28 13.17 7.84
CA GLU A 163 2.15 12.34 8.68
C GLU A 163 1.33 11.66 9.79
N VAL A 164 1.50 10.35 10.00
CA VAL A 164 0.86 9.63 11.10
C VAL A 164 1.70 9.76 12.36
N ILE A 165 1.13 10.37 13.41
CA ILE A 165 1.76 10.64 14.70
C ILE A 165 1.08 9.77 15.77
N ALA A 166 1.50 8.52 15.88
CA ALA A 166 1.03 7.64 16.95
C ALA A 166 2.00 6.47 17.19
N PRO A 167 2.08 5.93 18.42
CA PRO A 167 2.73 4.65 18.66
C PRO A 167 2.11 3.54 17.79
N LYS A 168 2.93 2.62 17.28
CA LYS A 168 2.46 1.51 16.41
C LYS A 168 1.30 0.71 17.02
N ILE A 169 1.30 0.52 18.33
CA ILE A 169 0.23 -0.22 19.02
C ILE A 169 -1.13 0.49 18.95
N HIS A 170 -1.15 1.83 18.88
CA HIS A 170 -2.38 2.60 18.72
C HIS A 170 -2.94 2.39 17.31
N ILE A 171 -2.07 2.51 16.29
CA ILE A 171 -2.45 2.28 14.89
C ILE A 171 -3.07 0.89 14.73
N THR A 172 -2.46 -0.15 15.30
CA THR A 172 -2.98 -1.52 15.25
C THR A 172 -4.35 -1.65 15.95
N ARG A 173 -4.50 -1.10 17.15
CA ARG A 173 -5.75 -1.20 17.92
C ARG A 173 -6.89 -0.42 17.28
N VAL A 174 -6.63 0.82 16.88
CA VAL A 174 -7.61 1.66 16.18
C VAL A 174 -7.97 1.07 14.81
N SER A 175 -7.02 0.48 14.08
CA SER A 175 -7.33 -0.25 12.84
C SER A 175 -8.31 -1.40 13.09
N ALA A 176 -8.13 -2.14 14.18
CA ALA A 176 -9.04 -3.23 14.55
C ALA A 176 -10.43 -2.69 14.90
N ASP A 177 -10.52 -1.59 15.66
CA ASP A 177 -11.80 -0.96 16.01
C ASP A 177 -12.54 -0.48 14.73
N VAL A 178 -11.84 0.14 13.77
CA VAL A 178 -12.41 0.58 12.48
C VAL A 178 -12.92 -0.60 11.65
N VAL A 179 -12.14 -1.69 11.57
CA VAL A 179 -12.51 -2.90 10.82
C VAL A 179 -13.69 -3.64 11.46
N ASN A 180 -13.77 -3.62 12.79
CA ASN A 180 -14.84 -4.28 13.54
C ASN A 180 -16.15 -3.46 13.61
N GLY A 181 -16.20 -2.28 12.98
CA GLY A 181 -17.41 -1.46 12.94
C GLY A 181 -17.73 -0.74 14.25
N GLU A 182 -16.74 -0.57 15.13
CA GLU A 182 -16.89 0.19 16.37
C GLU A 182 -17.20 1.67 16.06
N LEU A 183 -17.71 2.42 17.04
CA LEU A 183 -17.96 3.86 16.84
C LEU A 183 -16.64 4.63 16.82
N ILE A 184 -16.34 5.29 15.69
CA ILE A 184 -15.10 6.04 15.46
C ILE A 184 -15.41 7.52 15.31
N ALA A 185 -14.70 8.37 16.05
CA ALA A 185 -14.72 9.81 15.85
C ALA A 185 -13.56 10.22 14.94
N VAL A 186 -13.87 10.84 13.80
CA VAL A 186 -12.88 11.52 12.97
C VAL A 186 -12.97 13.01 13.28
N VAL A 187 -11.95 13.53 13.93
CA VAL A 187 -11.85 14.96 14.27
C VAL A 187 -10.95 15.62 13.25
N GLN A 188 -11.49 16.52 12.42
CA GLN A 188 -10.74 17.25 11.42
C GLN A 188 -10.70 18.75 11.74
N GLU A 189 -9.56 19.20 12.24
CA GLU A 189 -9.28 20.61 12.58
C GLU A 189 -8.38 21.29 11.53
N ALA A 190 -7.75 20.50 10.66
CA ALA A 190 -6.84 20.98 9.63
C ALA A 190 -6.76 20.00 8.44
N GLY A 191 -6.16 20.47 7.35
CA GLY A 191 -5.88 19.63 6.17
C GLY A 191 -7.07 19.50 5.24
N SER A 192 -6.80 19.09 4.00
CA SER A 192 -7.84 19.00 2.96
C SER A 192 -9.00 18.09 3.40
N PRO A 193 -10.27 18.46 3.19
CA PRO A 193 -11.42 17.60 3.45
C PRO A 193 -11.57 16.46 2.43
N HIS A 194 -10.80 16.48 1.34
CA HIS A 194 -10.88 15.52 0.24
C HIS A 194 -10.03 14.26 0.47
N TRP A 195 -9.94 13.78 1.71
CA TRP A 195 -9.20 12.55 2.06
C TRP A 195 -10.05 11.29 1.83
N TRP A 196 -11.38 11.41 1.79
CA TRP A 196 -12.26 10.31 1.44
C TRP A 196 -12.51 10.32 -0.08
N THR A 197 -11.72 9.53 -0.80
CA THR A 197 -11.73 9.48 -2.27
C THR A 197 -12.62 8.37 -2.84
N ARG A 198 -13.22 7.54 -1.99
CA ARG A 198 -14.13 6.47 -2.43
C ARG A 198 -15.47 7.05 -2.90
N THR A 199 -16.09 6.39 -3.87
CA THR A 199 -17.41 6.75 -4.40
C THR A 199 -18.56 6.41 -3.45
N THR A 200 -18.31 5.58 -2.43
CA THR A 200 -19.28 5.26 -1.38
C THR A 200 -19.26 6.32 -0.28
N PRO A 201 -20.35 6.54 0.48
CA PRO A 201 -20.30 7.37 1.67
C PRO A 201 -19.37 6.77 2.74
N LEU A 202 -19.01 7.58 3.74
CA LEU A 202 -18.38 7.06 4.96
C LEU A 202 -19.31 6.04 5.64
N PRO A 203 -18.77 4.97 6.26
CA PRO A 203 -19.55 4.04 7.05
C PRO A 203 -20.32 4.73 8.17
N ASP A 204 -21.54 4.24 8.46
CA ASP A 204 -22.44 4.84 9.47
C ASP A 204 -21.86 4.88 10.89
N ASN A 205 -20.86 4.04 11.19
CA ASN A 205 -20.17 4.01 12.48
C ASN A 205 -19.03 5.04 12.60
N ILE A 206 -18.73 5.79 11.54
CA ILE A 206 -17.66 6.80 11.51
C ILE A 206 -18.29 8.19 11.45
N HIS A 207 -18.08 8.98 12.51
CA HIS A 207 -18.69 10.30 12.64
C HIS A 207 -17.63 11.41 12.59
N LEU A 208 -17.91 12.45 11.79
CA LEU A 208 -17.03 13.60 11.58
C LEU A 208 -17.31 14.71 12.59
N PHE A 209 -16.24 15.29 13.11
CA PHE A 209 -16.24 16.42 14.04
C PHE A 209 -15.24 17.48 13.59
N SER A 210 -15.57 18.75 13.79
CA SER A 210 -14.67 19.87 13.46
C SER A 210 -13.67 20.22 14.56
N GLN A 211 -13.85 19.67 15.77
CA GLN A 211 -13.03 19.96 16.94
C GLN A 211 -13.18 18.85 17.98
N LEU A 212 -12.10 18.54 18.72
CA LEU A 212 -12.09 17.41 19.66
C LEU A 212 -13.09 17.58 20.82
N ASN A 213 -13.31 18.81 21.27
CA ASN A 213 -14.22 19.12 22.39
C ASN A 213 -15.70 18.78 22.11
N ALA A 214 -16.07 18.58 20.84
CA ALA A 214 -17.42 18.19 20.43
C ALA A 214 -17.62 16.67 20.50
N VAL A 215 -16.56 15.90 20.75
CA VAL A 215 -16.61 14.44 20.83
C VAL A 215 -16.90 14.00 22.26
N ASP A 216 -17.93 13.17 22.39
CA ASP A 216 -18.16 12.40 23.62
C ASP A 216 -17.19 11.21 23.68
N LEU A 217 -16.07 11.38 24.38
CA LEU A 217 -14.99 10.39 24.43
C LEU A 217 -15.39 9.08 25.14
N ASP A 218 -16.49 9.05 25.88
CA ASP A 218 -17.02 7.83 26.49
C ASP A 218 -17.85 7.01 25.51
N LYS A 219 -18.46 7.67 24.51
CA LYS A 219 -19.27 7.03 23.48
C LYS A 219 -18.43 6.41 22.35
N TYR A 220 -17.38 7.10 21.90
CA TYR A 220 -16.62 6.66 20.72
C TYR A 220 -15.47 5.77 21.12
N ARG A 221 -15.39 4.57 20.55
CA ARG A 221 -14.34 3.61 20.85
C ARG A 221 -12.95 4.15 20.51
N SER A 222 -12.80 4.89 19.42
CA SER A 222 -11.50 5.41 18.98
C SER A 222 -11.62 6.77 18.31
N VAL A 223 -10.52 7.51 18.31
CA VAL A 223 -10.42 8.85 17.74
C VAL A 223 -9.30 8.87 16.69
N LEU A 224 -9.66 9.28 15.48
CA LEU A 224 -8.75 9.67 14.41
C LEU A 224 -8.71 11.20 14.37
N TRP A 225 -7.59 11.81 14.78
CA TRP A 225 -7.50 13.25 14.94
C TRP A 225 -6.55 13.89 13.93
N ILE A 226 -7.10 14.64 12.99
CA ILE A 226 -6.37 15.35 11.95
C ILE A 226 -6.19 16.80 12.43
N THR A 227 -4.97 17.13 12.86
CA THR A 227 -4.66 18.45 13.44
C THR A 227 -3.20 18.82 13.21
N ARG A 228 -2.93 20.13 13.24
CA ARG A 228 -1.55 20.67 13.28
C ARG A 228 -1.10 21.02 14.69
N GLN A 229 -2.01 21.01 15.66
CA GLN A 229 -1.71 21.38 17.02
C GLN A 229 -0.86 20.30 17.70
N ASP A 230 -0.03 20.73 18.65
CA ASP A 230 0.61 19.80 19.57
C ASP A 230 -0.44 19.18 20.48
N ILE A 231 -0.29 17.88 20.73
CA ILE A 231 -1.27 17.09 21.45
C ILE A 231 -0.89 17.13 22.94
N PRO A 232 -1.72 17.73 23.81
CA PRO A 232 -1.42 17.79 25.23
C PRO A 232 -1.27 16.40 25.84
N GLY A 233 -0.31 16.23 26.77
CA GLY A 233 -0.02 14.93 27.40
C GLY A 233 -1.24 14.25 28.03
N HIS A 234 -2.12 15.03 28.66
CA HIS A 234 -3.35 14.50 29.27
C HIS A 234 -4.31 13.86 28.25
N ILE A 235 -4.30 14.29 26.98
CA ILE A 235 -5.12 13.67 25.93
C ILE A 235 -4.58 12.27 25.60
N TRP A 236 -3.25 12.13 25.49
CA TRP A 236 -2.61 10.82 25.33
C TRP A 236 -2.87 9.89 26.51
N GLU A 237 -2.90 10.42 27.74
CA GLU A 237 -3.20 9.64 28.94
C GLU A 237 -4.68 9.19 29.01
N THR A 238 -5.58 10.05 28.53
CA THR A 238 -7.03 9.80 28.52
C THR A 238 -7.41 8.79 27.45
N LEU A 239 -6.98 9.01 26.22
CA LEU A 239 -7.35 8.16 25.08
C LEU A 239 -6.43 6.95 24.94
N ARG A 240 -5.21 7.01 25.46
CA ARG A 240 -4.22 5.92 25.41
C ARG A 240 -4.11 5.37 23.99
N ASP A 241 -4.35 4.08 23.83
CA ASP A 241 -4.29 3.32 22.60
C ASP A 241 -5.45 3.53 21.62
N ARG A 242 -6.41 4.39 21.98
CA ARG A 242 -7.60 4.72 21.19
C ARG A 242 -7.40 5.95 20.30
N LEU A 243 -6.21 6.56 20.31
CA LEU A 243 -5.91 7.77 19.54
C LEU A 243 -4.85 7.52 18.47
N VAL A 244 -5.19 7.89 17.22
CA VAL A 244 -4.23 8.08 16.14
C VAL A 244 -4.34 9.52 15.64
N VAL A 245 -3.19 10.21 15.55
CA VAL A 245 -3.13 11.60 15.11
C VAL A 245 -2.52 11.65 13.71
N TYR A 246 -3.04 12.54 12.87
CA TYR A 246 -2.54 12.83 11.53
C TYR A 246 -2.18 14.30 11.46
N ARG A 247 -0.98 14.60 10.96
CA ARG A 247 -0.47 15.97 10.80
C ARG A 247 -0.43 16.34 9.32
N PRO A 248 -1.37 17.18 8.84
CA PRO A 248 -1.32 17.72 7.48
C PRO A 248 -0.15 18.69 7.27
N PRO A 249 0.42 18.76 6.06
CA PRO A 249 1.45 19.74 5.73
C PRO A 249 0.91 21.18 5.81
N GLU A 250 1.79 22.17 5.97
CA GLU A 250 1.39 23.58 5.94
C GLU A 250 0.71 23.95 4.61
N GLY A 251 -0.27 24.87 4.65
CA GLY A 251 -0.95 25.38 3.45
C GLY A 251 -2.17 24.59 2.98
N GLN A 252 -2.47 23.41 3.55
CA GLN A 252 -3.79 22.79 3.36
C GLN A 252 -4.83 23.42 4.31
N VAL A 253 -6.01 23.78 3.80
CA VAL A 253 -7.11 24.29 4.63
C VAL A 253 -8.21 23.25 4.69
#